data_AF-A0A939XWA8-F1
#
_entry.id   AF-A0A939XWA8-F1
#
_cell.length_a   1.000
_cell.length_b   1.000
_cell.length_c   1.000
_cell.angle_alpha   90.00
_cell.angle_beta   90.00
_cell.angle_gamma   90.00
#
_symmetry.space_group_name_H-M   'P 1'
#
loop_
_entity.id
_entity.type
_entity.pdbx_description
1 polymer ?
#
loop_
_entity_poly.entity_id
_entity_poly.type
_entity_poly.pdbx_seq_one_letter_code
_entity_poly.pdbx_strand_id
1 'polypeptide(L)'
;MKALNYKKVMCGYLLFAGHLLLAVASVLLCVFFFFLASEKEYARIEEKTEVCEQIYREQNHIVDGFDELFSLYRSFDLVEGVNPDFLMRSLVARKLEVASMVGRIPQEEVEIPMHLLNRMEDLLRVRDSISSMQKTEQTVKDDLIRCCGESRSITRKMRVGKLLYSK
;
A
#
# COMPACT_ATOMS: atom_id res chain seq x y z
N MET A 1 -90.82 17.46 -6.21
CA MET A 1 -90.30 18.82 -5.99
C MET A 1 -88.98 18.95 -6.74
N LYS A 2 -88.94 19.71 -7.84
CA LYS A 2 -87.75 19.84 -8.72
C LYS A 2 -86.77 20.84 -8.11
N ALA A 3 -85.53 20.40 -7.86
CA ALA A 3 -84.50 21.23 -7.25
C ALA A 3 -84.12 22.40 -8.18
N LEU A 4 -84.49 23.61 -7.77
CA LEU A 4 -84.23 24.89 -8.48
C LEU A 4 -82.73 25.17 -8.72
N ASN A 5 -81.84 24.41 -8.07
CA ASN A 5 -80.40 24.65 -8.04
C ASN A 5 -79.53 23.55 -8.68
N TYR A 6 -80.14 22.59 -9.38
CA TYR A 6 -79.46 21.46 -10.03
C TYR A 6 -78.26 21.91 -10.92
N LYS A 7 -78.41 23.00 -11.66
CA LYS A 7 -77.34 23.52 -12.54
C LYS A 7 -76.13 24.03 -11.76
N LYS A 8 -76.33 24.69 -10.61
CA LYS A 8 -75.22 25.17 -9.77
C LYS A 8 -74.48 24.01 -9.10
N VAL A 9 -75.23 23.01 -8.64
CA VAL A 9 -74.65 21.80 -8.05
C VAL A 9 -73.85 21.00 -9.08
N MET A 10 -74.38 20.81 -10.30
CA MET A 10 -73.64 20.14 -11.38
C MET A 10 -72.40 20.90 -11.82
N CYS A 11 -72.48 22.23 -11.91
CA CYS A 11 -71.31 23.05 -12.24
C CYS A 11 -70.22 22.96 -11.16
N GLY A 12 -70.59 22.92 -9.88
CA GLY A 12 -69.66 22.70 -8.77
C GLY A 12 -68.98 21.33 -8.81
N TYR A 13 -69.73 20.25 -9.09
CA TYR A 13 -69.14 18.92 -9.26
C TYR A 13 -68.18 18.83 -10.45
N LEU A 14 -68.50 19.53 -11.54
CA LEU A 14 -67.66 19.53 -12.75
C LEU A 14 -66.36 20.32 -12.54
N LEU A 15 -66.42 21.44 -11.80
CA LEU A 15 -65.23 22.18 -11.38
C LEU A 15 -64.37 21.36 -10.42
N PHE A 16 -64.99 20.68 -9.45
CA PHE A 16 -64.28 19.82 -8.50
C PHE A 16 -63.59 18.64 -9.20
N ALA A 17 -64.28 17.97 -10.13
CA ALA A 17 -63.69 16.91 -10.95
C ALA A 17 -62.53 17.41 -11.81
N GLY A 18 -62.63 18.63 -12.36
CA GLY A 18 -61.54 19.28 -13.09
C GLY A 18 -60.31 19.53 -12.22
N HIS A 19 -60.50 20.06 -11.01
CA HIS A 19 -59.40 20.26 -10.05
C HIS A 19 -58.78 18.93 -9.59
N LEU A 20 -59.59 17.89 -9.39
CA LEU A 20 -59.11 16.55 -9.03
C LEU A 20 -58.25 15.96 -10.14
N LEU A 21 -58.69 16.05 -11.40
CA LEU A 21 -57.91 15.60 -12.56
C LEU A 21 -56.59 16.35 -12.71
N LEU A 22 -56.61 17.67 -12.50
CA LEU A 22 -55.41 18.49 -12.58
C LEU A 22 -54.42 18.15 -11.45
N ALA A 23 -54.91 17.88 -10.24
CA ALA A 23 -54.08 17.42 -9.13
C ALA A 23 -53.45 16.06 -9.43
N VAL A 24 -54.22 15.08 -9.91
CA VAL A 24 -53.69 13.76 -10.29
C VAL A 24 -52.66 13.88 -11.41
N ALA A 25 -52.94 14.68 -12.43
CA ALA A 25 -52.01 14.93 -13.52
C ALA A 25 -50.69 15.56 -13.02
N SER A 26 -50.75 16.53 -12.10
CA SER A 26 -49.56 17.14 -11.52
C SER A 26 -48.69 16.14 -10.75
N VAL A 27 -49.30 15.24 -9.97
CA VAL A 27 -48.57 14.21 -9.21
C VAL A 27 -47.90 13.23 -10.15
N LEU A 28 -48.60 12.75 -11.18
CA LEU A 28 -48.02 11.85 -12.17
C LEU A 28 -46.85 12.50 -12.91
N LEU A 29 -46.96 13.79 -13.23
CA LEU A 29 -45.92 14.56 -13.90
C LEU A 29 -44.69 14.74 -12.98
N CYS A 30 -44.88 15.05 -11.70
CA CYS A 30 -43.81 15.11 -10.72
C CYS A 30 -43.09 13.76 -10.55
N VAL A 31 -43.84 12.66 -10.45
CA VAL A 31 -43.28 11.30 -10.34
C VAL A 31 -42.50 10.94 -11.61
N PHE A 32 -43.03 11.27 -12.79
CA PHE A 32 -42.34 11.04 -14.05
C PHE A 32 -40.99 11.78 -14.13
N PHE A 33 -40.97 13.07 -13.79
CA PHE A 33 -39.72 13.84 -13.73
C PHE A 33 -38.76 13.31 -12.67
N PHE A 34 -39.26 12.82 -11.54
CA PHE A 34 -38.43 12.21 -10.50
C PHE A 34 -37.71 10.95 -11.01
N PHE A 35 -38.42 10.06 -11.70
CA PHE A 35 -37.80 8.87 -12.30
C PHE A 35 -36.78 9.23 -13.39
N LEU A 36 -37.12 10.18 -14.26
CA LEU A 36 -36.22 10.64 -15.32
C LEU A 36 -34.94 11.30 -14.77
N ALA A 37 -35.06 12.05 -13.68
CA ALA A 37 -33.90 12.63 -12.98
C ALA A 37 -33.08 11.55 -12.27
N SER A 38 -33.75 10.61 -11.60
CA SER A 38 -33.10 9.52 -10.86
C SER A 38 -32.27 8.62 -11.77
N GLU A 39 -32.78 8.28 -12.96
CA GLU A 39 -32.03 7.46 -13.93
C GLU A 39 -30.70 8.11 -14.35
N LYS A 40 -30.72 9.43 -14.61
CA LYS A 40 -29.50 10.18 -14.95
C LYS A 40 -28.52 10.27 -13.79
N GLU A 41 -29.01 10.47 -12.56
CA GLU A 41 -28.17 10.50 -11.36
C GLU A 41 -27.58 9.12 -11.07
N TYR A 42 -28.36 8.03 -11.23
CA TYR A 42 -27.87 6.67 -11.07
C TYR A 42 -26.74 6.34 -12.05
N ALA A 43 -26.91 6.66 -13.34
CA ALA A 43 -25.85 6.47 -14.34
C ALA A 43 -24.57 7.24 -13.97
N ARG A 44 -24.71 8.46 -13.44
CA ARG A 44 -23.57 9.27 -13.00
C ARG A 44 -22.90 8.74 -11.74
N ILE A 45 -23.65 8.15 -10.81
CA ILE A 45 -23.12 7.50 -9.62
C ILE A 45 -22.37 6.23 -10.02
N GLU A 46 -22.91 5.44 -10.95
CA GLU A 46 -22.28 4.22 -11.44
C GLU A 46 -20.92 4.51 -12.10
N GLU A 47 -20.87 5.48 -13.02
CA GLU A 47 -19.63 5.94 -13.67
C GLU A 47 -18.57 6.37 -12.62
N LYS A 48 -18.98 7.16 -11.63
CA LYS A 48 -18.06 7.58 -10.55
C LYS A 48 -17.61 6.42 -9.67
N THR A 49 -18.47 5.42 -9.47
CA THR A 49 -18.15 4.24 -8.66
C THR A 49 -17.09 3.39 -9.36
N GLU A 50 -17.20 3.20 -10.68
CA GLU A 50 -16.21 2.47 -11.47
C GLU A 50 -14.83 3.13 -11.41
N VAL A 51 -14.76 4.46 -11.57
CA VAL A 51 -13.51 5.21 -11.45
C VAL A 51 -12.92 5.11 -10.05
N CYS A 52 -13.74 5.23 -8.99
CA CYS A 52 -13.28 5.03 -7.62
C CYS A 52 -12.76 3.61 -7.38
N GLU A 53 -13.44 2.60 -7.91
CA GLU A 53 -13.02 1.21 -7.76
C GLU A 53 -11.70 0.95 -8.47
N GLN A 54 -11.49 1.54 -9.65
CA GLN A 54 -10.21 1.47 -10.35
C GLN A 54 -9.07 2.08 -9.53
N ILE A 55 -9.26 3.30 -9.02
CA ILE A 55 -8.26 3.98 -8.17
C ILE A 55 -7.96 3.14 -6.92
N TYR A 56 -9.00 2.60 -6.28
CA TYR A 56 -8.84 1.77 -5.10
C TYR A 56 -8.05 0.49 -5.38
N ARG A 57 -8.29 -0.17 -6.52
CA ARG A 57 -7.51 -1.35 -6.94
C ARG A 57 -6.05 -0.99 -7.20
N GLU A 58 -5.78 0.15 -7.84
CA GLU A 58 -4.41 0.63 -8.06
C GLU A 58 -3.69 0.93 -6.73
N GLN A 59 -4.38 1.54 -5.77
CA GLN A 59 -3.84 1.77 -4.42
C GLN A 59 -3.51 0.47 -3.70
N ASN A 60 -4.44 -0.50 -3.69
CA ASN A 60 -4.18 -1.81 -3.07
C ASN A 60 -3.00 -2.51 -3.73
N HIS A 61 -2.88 -2.45 -5.06
CA HIS A 61 -1.76 -3.06 -5.77
C HIS A 61 -0.40 -2.48 -5.33
N ILE A 62 -0.34 -1.17 -5.04
CA ILE A 62 0.88 -0.55 -4.51
C ILE A 62 1.15 -1.03 -3.08
N VAL A 63 0.13 -1.09 -2.22
CA VAL A 63 0.26 -1.56 -0.84
C VAL A 63 0.77 -3.01 -0.80
N ASP A 64 0.20 -3.89 -1.62
CA ASP A 64 0.64 -5.29 -1.76
C ASP A 64 2.12 -5.36 -2.18
N GLY A 65 2.53 -4.50 -3.12
CA GLY A 65 3.92 -4.37 -3.54
C GLY A 65 4.87 -4.00 -2.41
N PHE A 66 4.47 -3.09 -1.50
CA PHE A 66 5.24 -2.75 -0.31
C PHE A 66 5.25 -3.87 0.73
N ASP A 67 4.12 -4.52 0.98
CA ASP A 67 4.02 -5.63 1.94
C ASP A 67 4.95 -6.78 1.56
N GLU A 68 4.99 -7.13 0.27
CA GLU A 68 5.94 -8.13 -0.23
C GLU A 68 7.39 -7.68 -0.10
N LEU A 69 7.67 -6.40 -0.37
CA LEU A 69 9.01 -5.83 -0.23
C LEU A 69 9.50 -5.89 1.23
N PHE A 70 8.63 -5.57 2.20
CA PHE A 70 8.94 -5.68 3.63
C PHE A 70 9.01 -7.14 4.10
N SER A 71 8.17 -8.01 3.57
CA SER A 71 8.24 -9.46 3.83
C SER A 71 9.59 -10.02 3.40
N LEU A 72 10.05 -9.66 2.20
CA LEU A 72 11.37 -10.03 1.69
C LEU A 72 12.49 -9.44 2.56
N TYR A 73 12.36 -8.19 3.01
CA TYR A 73 13.32 -7.58 3.93
C TYR A 73 13.42 -8.35 5.26
N ARG A 74 12.29 -8.73 5.85
CA ARG A 74 12.24 -9.54 7.09
C ARG A 74 12.85 -10.92 6.90
N SER A 75 12.71 -11.51 5.72
CA SER A 75 13.24 -12.85 5.44
C SER A 75 14.76 -12.95 5.61
N PHE A 76 15.49 -11.86 5.44
CA PHE A 76 16.93 -11.83 5.70
C PHE A 76 17.29 -12.11 7.17
N ASP A 77 16.44 -11.74 8.13
CA ASP A 77 16.73 -11.93 9.56
C ASP A 77 16.33 -13.33 10.05
N LEU A 78 15.45 -14.00 9.31
CA LEU A 78 14.81 -15.26 9.73
C LEU A 78 15.53 -16.51 9.21
N VAL A 79 16.32 -16.42 8.14
CA VAL A 79 16.89 -17.62 7.49
C VAL A 79 18.41 -17.65 7.61
N GLU A 80 18.90 -18.37 8.60
CA GLU A 80 20.31 -18.79 8.68
C GLU A 80 20.62 -19.72 7.49
N GLY A 81 21.48 -19.26 6.57
CA GLY A 81 21.98 -20.07 5.45
C GLY A 81 21.50 -19.69 4.04
N VAL A 82 20.68 -18.64 3.89
CA VAL A 82 20.33 -18.12 2.56
C VAL A 82 21.44 -17.21 2.04
N ASN A 83 21.70 -17.28 0.73
CA ASN A 83 22.69 -16.43 0.08
C ASN A 83 22.25 -14.94 0.17
N PRO A 84 22.95 -14.10 0.95
CA PRO A 84 22.57 -12.71 1.16
C PRO A 84 22.62 -11.91 -0.15
N ASP A 85 23.51 -12.27 -1.07
CA ASP A 85 23.64 -11.58 -2.36
C ASP A 85 22.43 -11.84 -3.27
N PHE A 86 21.84 -13.04 -3.18
CA PHE A 86 20.63 -13.38 -3.92
C PHE A 86 19.42 -12.61 -3.39
N LEU A 87 19.23 -12.61 -2.06
CA LEU A 87 18.15 -11.86 -1.41
C LEU A 87 18.25 -10.35 -1.70
N MET A 88 19.47 -9.80 -1.71
CA MET A 88 19.70 -8.39 -1.99
C MET A 88 19.33 -8.04 -3.44
N ARG A 89 19.70 -8.89 -4.40
CA ARG A 89 19.29 -8.71 -5.80
C ARG A 89 17.78 -8.78 -5.97
N SER A 90 17.11 -9.72 -5.30
CA SER A 90 15.65 -9.81 -5.35
C SER A 90 14.97 -8.57 -4.74
N LEU A 91 15.54 -8.03 -3.66
CA LEU A 91 15.00 -6.86 -2.99
C LEU A 91 15.14 -5.59 -3.84
N VAL A 92 16.30 -5.41 -4.48
CA VAL A 92 16.53 -4.29 -5.42
C VAL A 92 15.60 -4.40 -6.63
N ALA A 93 15.43 -5.60 -7.20
CA ALA A 93 14.50 -5.81 -8.31
C ALA A 93 13.06 -5.47 -7.93
N ARG A 94 12.60 -5.92 -6.75
CA ARG A 94 11.25 -5.61 -6.26
C ARG A 94 11.06 -4.13 -5.94
N LYS A 95 12.07 -3.46 -5.35
CA LYS A 95 12.06 -2.01 -5.14
C LYS A 95 11.87 -1.25 -6.46
N LEU A 96 12.57 -1.66 -7.52
CA LEU A 96 12.45 -1.03 -8.84
C LEU A 96 11.04 -1.21 -9.43
N GLU A 97 10.45 -2.38 -9.24
CA GLU A 97 9.09 -2.68 -9.68
C GLU A 97 8.06 -1.79 -8.95
N VAL A 98 8.13 -1.71 -7.61
CA VAL A 98 7.26 -0.84 -6.81
C VAL A 98 7.45 0.63 -7.18
N ALA A 99 8.69 1.08 -7.41
CA ALA A 99 8.97 2.43 -7.89
C ALA A 99 8.36 2.71 -9.26
N SER A 100 8.34 1.72 -10.16
CA SER A 100 7.69 1.86 -11.46
C SER A 100 6.17 1.95 -11.36
N MET A 101 5.55 1.26 -10.39
CA MET A 101 4.10 1.37 -10.13
C MET A 101 3.76 2.76 -9.59
N VAL A 102 4.53 3.22 -8.60
CA VAL A 102 4.43 4.56 -8.00
C VAL A 102 4.61 5.66 -9.03
N GLY A 103 5.55 5.51 -9.97
CA GLY A 103 5.81 6.49 -11.03
C GLY A 103 4.69 6.65 -12.08
N ARG A 104 3.70 5.75 -12.10
CA ARG A 104 2.53 5.84 -13.01
C ARG A 104 1.43 6.75 -12.46
N ILE A 105 1.47 7.05 -11.16
CA ILE A 105 0.47 7.88 -10.49
C ILE A 105 0.96 9.34 -10.43
N PRO A 106 0.07 10.34 -10.57
CA PRO A 106 0.45 11.75 -10.47
C PRO A 106 1.12 12.09 -9.13
N GLN A 107 2.24 12.82 -9.18
CA GLN A 107 3.12 13.08 -8.02
C GLN A 107 2.41 13.66 -6.78
N GLU A 108 1.33 14.41 -6.95
CA GLU A 108 0.56 15.00 -5.84
C GLU A 108 -0.08 13.95 -4.91
N GLU A 109 -0.34 12.74 -5.39
CA GLU A 109 -0.99 11.67 -4.62
C GLU A 109 -0.01 10.61 -4.10
N VAL A 110 1.29 10.73 -4.42
CA VAL A 110 2.30 9.67 -4.18
C VAL A 110 3.40 10.09 -3.22
N GLU A 111 3.17 11.15 -2.44
CA GLU A 111 4.18 11.69 -1.53
C GLU A 111 4.63 10.64 -0.49
N ILE A 112 3.68 9.87 0.06
CA ILE A 112 3.97 8.86 1.09
C ILE A 112 4.73 7.65 0.51
N PRO A 113 4.25 6.95 -0.55
CA PRO A 113 4.98 5.84 -1.15
C PRO A 113 6.38 6.23 -1.62
N MET A 114 6.53 7.43 -2.19
CA MET A 114 7.81 7.93 -2.66
C MET A 114 8.76 8.22 -1.48
N HIS A 115 8.24 8.80 -0.39
CA HIS A 115 9.03 8.99 0.83
C HIS A 115 9.50 7.65 1.40
N LEU A 116 8.63 6.63 1.42
CA LEU A 116 8.96 5.30 1.92
C LEU A 116 10.06 4.64 1.08
N LEU A 117 9.97 4.72 -0.25
CA LEU A 117 10.99 4.19 -1.17
C LEU A 117 12.36 4.84 -0.97
N ASN A 118 12.38 6.16 -0.77
CA ASN A 118 13.61 6.89 -0.48
C ASN A 118 14.22 6.48 0.86
N ARG A 119 13.39 6.34 1.91
CA ARG A 119 13.87 5.88 3.23
C ARG A 119 14.35 4.44 3.25
N MET A 120 13.78 3.57 2.42
CA MET A 120 14.28 2.20 2.27
C MET A 120 15.71 2.14 1.74
N GLU A 121 16.12 3.09 0.92
CA GLU A 121 17.50 3.16 0.44
C GLU A 121 18.49 3.44 1.57
N ASP A 122 18.16 4.41 2.43
CA ASP A 122 18.94 4.72 3.63
C ASP A 122 19.05 3.49 4.54
N LEU A 123 17.93 2.79 4.76
CA LEU A 123 17.89 1.59 5.60
C LEU A 123 18.76 0.45 5.03
N LEU A 124 18.73 0.23 3.71
CA LEU A 124 19.55 -0.80 3.07
C LEU A 124 21.03 -0.47 3.16
N ARG A 125 21.40 0.79 2.94
CA ARG A 125 22.78 1.25 3.06
C ARG A 125 23.32 1.07 4.48
N VAL A 126 22.52 1.38 5.49
CA VAL A 126 22.90 1.18 6.90
C VAL A 126 23.10 -0.31 7.19
N ARG A 127 22.21 -1.18 6.70
CA ARG A 127 22.33 -2.64 6.87
C ARG A 127 23.60 -3.19 6.22
N ASP A 128 23.94 -2.75 5.01
CA ASP A 128 25.15 -3.19 4.32
C ASP A 128 26.40 -2.79 5.09
N SER A 129 26.42 -1.56 5.62
CA SER A 129 27.48 -1.10 6.52
C SER A 129 27.60 -1.99 7.75
N ILE A 130 26.50 -2.29 8.44
CA ILE A 130 26.49 -3.19 9.62
C ILE A 130 27.02 -4.58 9.25
N SER A 131 26.56 -5.15 8.14
CA SER A 131 26.97 -6.47 7.68
C SER A 131 28.47 -6.51 7.34
N SER A 132 29.00 -5.43 6.76
CA SER A 132 30.43 -5.29 6.49
C SER A 132 31.25 -5.21 7.78
N MET A 133 30.76 -4.48 8.79
CA MET A 133 31.40 -4.35 10.10
C MET A 133 31.39 -5.66 10.89
N GLN A 134 30.30 -6.43 10.82
CA GLN A 134 30.23 -7.75 11.44
C GLN A 134 31.26 -8.72 10.82
N LYS A 135 31.43 -8.68 9.50
CA LYS A 135 32.47 -9.48 8.82
C LYS A 135 33.87 -9.07 9.26
N THR A 136 34.17 -7.78 9.36
CA THR A 136 35.50 -7.34 9.82
C THR A 136 35.74 -7.68 11.28
N GLU A 137 34.72 -7.55 12.14
CA GLU A 137 34.79 -7.96 13.54
C GLU A 137 35.09 -9.45 13.67
N GLN A 138 34.42 -10.29 12.88
CA GLN A 138 34.64 -11.74 12.89
C GLN A 138 36.07 -12.08 12.45
N THR A 139 36.58 -11.48 11.37
CA THR A 139 37.97 -11.67 10.92
C THR A 139 38.97 -11.27 12.00
N VAL A 140 38.75 -10.13 12.68
CA VAL A 140 39.64 -9.66 13.76
C VAL A 140 39.59 -10.62 14.96
N LYS A 141 38.42 -11.16 15.30
CA LYS A 141 38.29 -12.19 16.35
C LYS A 141 39.05 -13.46 15.97
N ASP A 142 38.91 -13.93 14.74
CA ASP A 142 39.59 -15.12 14.25
C ASP A 142 41.12 -14.94 14.25
N ASP A 143 41.62 -13.77 13.82
CA ASP A 143 43.03 -13.41 13.87
C ASP A 143 43.56 -13.32 15.30
N LEU A 144 42.78 -12.76 16.23
CA LEU A 144 43.14 -12.68 17.64
C LEU A 144 43.23 -14.08 18.27
N ILE A 145 42.26 -14.95 18.00
CA ILE A 145 42.26 -16.35 18.46
C ILE A 145 43.49 -17.06 17.91
N ARG A 146 43.81 -16.87 16.62
CA ARG A 146 44.99 -17.44 15.98
C ARG A 146 46.28 -16.95 16.62
N CYS A 147 46.44 -15.64 16.83
CA CYS A 147 47.62 -15.05 17.46
C CYS A 147 47.81 -15.55 18.90
N CYS A 148 46.74 -15.60 19.70
CA CYS A 148 46.79 -16.17 21.05
C CYS A 148 47.16 -17.66 21.04
N GLY A 149 46.64 -18.43 20.10
CA GLY A 149 46.98 -19.84 19.90
C GLY A 149 48.45 -20.04 19.54
N GLU A 150 48.95 -19.28 18.57
CA GLU A 150 50.35 -19.30 18.12
C GLU A 150 51.29 -18.90 19.26
N SER A 151 51.03 -17.79 19.95
CA SER A 151 51.79 -17.33 21.11
C SER A 151 51.85 -18.41 22.20
N ARG A 152 50.70 -19.01 22.57
CA ARG A 152 50.65 -20.10 23.55
C ARG A 152 51.46 -21.33 23.10
N SER A 153 51.47 -21.64 21.81
CA SER A 153 52.26 -22.73 21.25
C SER A 153 53.76 -22.44 21.28
N ILE A 154 54.18 -21.20 20.98
CA ILE A 154 55.58 -20.75 21.01
C ILE A 154 56.08 -20.74 22.46
N THR A 155 55.31 -20.20 23.40
CA THR A 155 55.66 -20.23 24.83
C THR A 155 55.81 -21.67 25.33
N ARG A 156 54.93 -22.60 24.90
CA ARG A 156 55.05 -24.02 25.24
C ARG A 156 56.32 -24.64 24.66
N LYS A 157 56.64 -24.37 23.38
CA LYS A 157 57.88 -24.85 22.73
C LYS A 157 59.14 -24.28 23.39
N MET A 158 59.15 -23.00 23.76
CA MET A 158 60.27 -22.38 24.48
C MET A 158 60.46 -22.99 25.88
N ARG A 159 59.37 -23.25 26.60
CA ARG A 159 59.41 -23.86 27.94
C ARG A 159 59.90 -25.31 27.92
N VAL A 160 59.59 -26.08 26.88
CA VAL A 160 60.05 -27.47 26.70
C VAL A 160 61.48 -27.52 26.10
N GLY A 161 61.86 -26.54 25.28
CA GLY A 161 63.12 -26.53 24.54
C GLY A 161 64.36 -25.96 25.25
N LYS A 162 64.25 -25.40 26.48
CA LYS A 162 65.39 -24.76 27.20
C LYS A 162 66.23 -23.78 26.33
N LEU A 163 65.62 -23.05 25.40
CA LEU A 163 66.32 -22.01 24.66
C LEU A 163 66.28 -20.70 25.47
N LEU A 164 67.37 -20.43 26.19
CA LEU A 164 67.65 -19.13 26.79
C LEU A 164 67.99 -18.14 25.69
N TYR A 165 67.24 -17.04 25.63
CA TYR A 165 67.55 -15.89 24.78
C TYR A 165 68.81 -15.23 25.35
N SER A 166 69.97 -15.43 24.71
CA SER A 166 71.14 -14.59 24.95
C SER A 166 70.86 -13.22 24.34
N LYS A 167 71.11 -12.20 25.15
CA LYS A 167 70.86 -10.78 24.90
C LYS A 167 71.53 -10.27 23.63
#